data_AF-A0A6B0QZK3-F1
#
_entry.id   AF-A0A6B0QZK3-F1
#
_cell.length_a   1.000
_cell.length_b   1.000
_cell.length_c   1.000
_cell.angle_alpha   90.00
_cell.angle_beta   90.00
_cell.angle_gamma   90.00
#
_symmetry.space_group_name_H-M   'P 1'
#
loop_
_entity.id
_entity.type
_entity.pdbx_description
1 polymer ?
#
loop_
_entity_poly.entity_id
_entity_poly.type
_entity_poly.pdbx_seq_one_letter_code
_entity_poly.pdbx_strand_id
1 'polypeptide(L)' 'MNARRYKVDGSVVETRRAVSREDSQRPGAHLTVKKMSVGGIKDNTEEHHLRGYFEQFGKIEVVEIMND' A
#
# COMPACT_ATOMS: atom_id res chain seq x y z
N MET A 1 6.47 6.42 7.19
CA MET A 1 5.65 7.30 6.32
C MET A 1 5.57 8.67 6.95
N ASN A 2 6.37 9.64 6.49
CA ASN A 2 6.09 11.03 6.79
C ASN A 2 4.78 11.36 6.09
N ALA A 3 3.68 11.48 6.83
CA ALA A 3 2.48 12.11 6.31
C ALA A 3 2.95 13.45 5.75
N ARG A 4 2.93 13.64 4.42
CA ARG A 4 3.18 14.96 3.84
C ARG A 4 2.09 15.82 4.46
N ARG A 5 2.48 16.67 5.41
CA ARG A 5 1.56 17.52 6.16
C ARG A 5 1.17 18.67 5.23
N TYR A 6 0.21 18.40 4.36
CA TYR A 6 -0.38 19.42 3.53
C TYR A 6 -1.25 20.32 4.43
N LYS A 7 -1.16 21.63 4.22
CA LYS A 7 -2.00 22.62 4.91
C LYS A 7 -2.84 23.34 3.86
N VAL A 8 -4.14 23.46 4.12
CA VAL A 8 -5.07 24.28 3.33
C VAL A 8 -5.70 25.27 4.30
N ASP A 9 -5.56 26.56 4.03
CA ASP A 9 -6.09 27.64 4.88
C ASP A 9 -5.72 27.51 6.36
N GLY A 10 -4.47 27.10 6.63
CA GLY A 10 -3.95 26.90 7.98
C GLY A 10 -4.35 25.57 8.64
N SER A 11 -5.30 24.83 8.07
CA SER A 11 -5.74 23.52 8.56
C SER A 11 -4.92 22.39 7.95
N VAL A 12 -4.47 21.45 8.79
CA VAL A 12 -3.78 20.24 8.31
C VAL A 12 -4.79 19.32 7.66
N VAL A 13 -4.51 18.90 6.42
CA VAL A 13 -5.38 17.99 5.67
C VAL A 13 -4.71 16.64 5.46
N GLU A 14 -5.52 15.59 5.46
CA GLU A 14 -5.08 14.25 5.10
C GLU A 14 -5.33 14.02 3.61
N THR A 15 -4.28 13.70 2.86
CA THR A 15 -4.42 13.33 1.45
C THR A 15 -4.55 11.83 1.32
N ARG A 16 -5.56 11.37 0.58
CA ARG A 16 -5.75 9.97 0.19
C ARG A 16 -5.80 9.84 -1.33
N ARG A 17 -5.52 8.65 -1.84
CA ARG A 17 -5.74 8.34 -3.26
C ARG A 17 -7.24 8.32 -3.53
N ALA A 18 -7.68 8.94 -4.62
CA ALA A 18 -9.06 8.88 -5.04
C ALA A 18 -9.45 7.44 -5.38
N VAL A 19 -10.63 7.03 -4.93
CA VAL A 19 -11.23 5.73 -5.21
C VAL A 19 -12.29 5.92 -6.29
N SER A 20 -12.31 5.07 -7.31
CA SER A 20 -13.34 5.09 -8.35
C SER A 20 -14.73 4.89 -7.75
N ARG A 21 -15.77 5.45 -8.39
CA ARG A 21 -17.14 5.35 -7.88
C ARG A 21 -17.62 3.89 -7.74
N GLU A 22 -17.23 3.04 -8.69
CA GLU A 22 -17.51 1.60 -8.67
C GLU A 22 -16.87 0.89 -7.48
N ASP A 23 -15.58 1.17 -7.21
CA ASP A 23 -14.83 0.55 -6.12
C ASP A 23 -15.23 1.11 -4.75
N SER A 24 -15.80 2.31 -4.69
CA SER A 24 -16.21 2.95 -3.42
C SER A 24 -17.20 2.13 -2.60
N GLN A 25 -17.95 1.22 -3.24
CA GLN A 25 -18.90 0.35 -2.53
C GLN A 25 -18.24 -0.93 -1.99
N ARG A 26 -16.99 -1.22 -2.37
CA ARG A 26 -16.29 -2.41 -1.92
C ARG A 26 -15.87 -2.25 -0.46
N PRO A 27 -16.00 -3.31 0.37
CA PRO A 27 -15.48 -3.29 1.72
C PRO A 27 -13.99 -2.92 1.71
N GLY A 28 -13.62 -1.94 2.53
CA GLY A 28 -12.23 -1.50 2.68
C GLY A 28 -11.73 -0.51 1.62
N ALA A 29 -12.55 -0.09 0.65
CA ALA A 29 -12.12 0.79 -0.45
C ALA A 29 -11.52 2.12 0.01
N HIS A 30 -11.99 2.66 1.13
CA HIS A 30 -11.52 3.94 1.70
C HIS A 30 -10.51 3.77 2.83
N LEU A 31 -10.08 2.55 3.14
CA LEU A 31 -9.11 2.29 4.20
C LEU A 31 -7.70 2.67 3.76
N THR A 32 -6.99 3.36 4.64
CA THR A 32 -5.55 3.56 4.48
C THR A 32 -4.83 2.42 5.17
N VAL A 33 -4.21 1.53 4.38
CA VAL A 33 -3.45 0.38 4.88
C VAL A 33 -1.98 0.48 4.50
N LYS A 34 -1.11 -0.13 5.31
CA LYS A 34 0.33 -0.28 5.02
C LYS A 34 0.71 -1.69 4.56
N LYS A 35 -0.22 -2.63 4.60
CA LYS A 35 -0.05 -4.02 4.16
C LYS A 35 -0.83 -4.24 2.88
N MET A 36 -0.25 -5.00 1.95
CA MET A 36 -0.90 -5.45 0.73
C MET A 36 -0.73 -6.96 0.57
N SER A 37 -1.72 -7.59 -0.05
CA SER A 37 -1.65 -9.01 -0.42
C SER A 37 -1.22 -9.12 -1.88
N VAL A 38 -0.24 -9.98 -2.16
CA VAL A 38 0.26 -10.23 -3.51
C VAL A 38 -0.01 -11.69 -3.84
N GLY A 39 -0.87 -11.93 -4.83
CA GLY A 39 -1.20 -13.27 -5.33
C GLY A 39 -0.65 -13.49 -6.74
N GLY A 40 -0.68 -14.74 -7.21
CA GLY A 40 -0.24 -15.09 -8.55
C GLY A 40 1.29 -15.05 -8.75
N ILE A 41 2.05 -15.12 -7.66
CA ILE A 41 3.51 -15.25 -7.70
C ILE A 41 3.90 -16.73 -7.86
N LYS A 42 5.07 -16.98 -8.46
CA LYS A 42 5.61 -18.34 -8.61
C LYS A 42 6.13 -18.86 -7.27
N ASP A 43 6.12 -20.17 -7.07
CA ASP A 43 6.58 -20.81 -5.82
C ASP A 43 8.06 -20.55 -5.52
N ASN A 44 8.86 -20.23 -6.54
CA ASN A 44 10.27 -19.86 -6.36
C ASN A 44 10.49 -18.36 -6.06
N THR A 45 9.42 -17.61 -5.77
CA THR A 45 9.52 -16.18 -5.44
C THR A 45 9.94 -16.00 -3.98
N GLU A 46 11.19 -15.62 -3.78
CA GLU A 46 11.74 -15.26 -2.48
C GLU A 46 11.57 -13.78 -2.09
N GLU A 47 11.87 -13.46 -0.83
CA GLU A 47 11.75 -12.12 -0.25
C GLU A 47 12.51 -11.06 -1.06
N HIS A 48 13.71 -11.37 -1.54
CA HIS A 48 14.56 -10.41 -2.25
C HIS A 48 13.94 -9.95 -3.58
N HIS A 49 13.17 -10.81 -4.26
CA HIS A 49 12.43 -10.43 -5.47
C HIS A 49 11.34 -9.41 -5.14
N LEU A 50 10.57 -9.66 -4.08
CA LEU A 50 9.52 -8.75 -3.63
C LEU A 50 10.12 -7.42 -3.17
N ARG A 51 11.21 -7.46 -2.40
CA ARG A 51 11.87 -6.23 -1.95
C ARG A 51 12.42 -5.41 -3.11
N GLY A 52 13.15 -6.03 -4.04
CA GLY A 52 13.70 -5.34 -5.20
C GLY A 52 12.64 -4.73 -6.10
N TYR A 53 11.46 -5.36 -6.24
CA TYR A 53 10.37 -4.78 -7.01
C TYR A 53 9.61 -3.67 -6.26
N PHE A 54 9.31 -3.87 -4.97
CA PHE A 54 8.41 -2.96 -4.24
C PHE A 54 9.09 -1.76 -3.59
N GLU A 55 10.42 -1.77 -3.41
CA GLU A 55 11.15 -0.67 -2.76
C GLU A 55 11.00 0.68 -3.48
N GLN A 56 10.74 0.65 -4.80
CA GLN A 56 10.48 1.85 -5.60
C GLN A 56 9.19 2.58 -5.21
N PHE A 57 8.21 1.88 -4.62
CA PHE A 57 6.94 2.48 -4.20
C PHE A 57 6.99 3.02 -2.76
N GLY A 58 8.03 2.67 -2.01
CA GLY A 58 8.26 3.17 -0.66
C GLY A 58 9.09 2.22 0.19
N LYS A 59 9.41 2.69 1.40
CA LYS A 59 10.14 1.90 2.38
C LYS A 59 9.32 0.66 2.78
N ILE A 60 9.91 -0.50 2.58
CA ILE A 60 9.36 -1.79 3.04
C ILE A 60 9.68 -1.96 4.52
N GLU A 61 8.68 -2.29 5.32
CA GLU A 61 8.85 -2.59 6.76
C GLU A 61 9.00 -4.09 7.00
N VAL A 62 8.13 -4.92 6.40
CA VAL A 62 8.10 -6.38 6.58
C VAL A 62 7.69 -7.04 5.26
N VAL A 63 8.25 -8.22 4.97
CA VAL A 63 7.78 -9.12 3.92
C VAL A 63 7.47 -10.46 4.56
N GLU A 64 6.27 -11.00 4.28
CA GLU A 64 5.81 -12.30 4.76
C GLU A 64 5.45 -13.14 3.53
N ILE A 65 6.18 -14.23 3.30
CA ILE A 65 5.87 -15.20 2.26
C ILE A 65 5.12 -16.36 2.91
N MET A 66 3.90 -16.59 2.47
CA MET A 66 3.09 -17.70 2.93
C MET A 66 3.47 -18.92 2.07
N ASN A 67 4.21 -19.85 2.67
CA ASN A 67 4.37 -21.20 2.14
C ASN A 67 3.29 -22.08 2.80
N ASP A 68 2.74 -23.03 2.06
CA ASP A 68 1.86 -24.06 2.61
C ASP A 68 2.61 -24.95 3.62
#